data_AF-A0A3B8WG37-F1
#
_entry.id   AF-A0A3B8WG37-F1
#
_cell.length_a   1.000
_cell.length_b   1.000
_cell.length_c   1.000
_cell.angle_alpha   90.00
_cell.angle_beta   90.00
_cell.angle_gamma   90.00
#
_symmetry.space_group_name_H-M   'P 1'
#
loop_
_entity.id
_entity.type
_entity.pdbx_description
1 polymer ?
#
loop_
_entity_poly.entity_id
_entity_poly.type
_entity_poly.pdbx_seq_one_letter_code
_entity_poly.pdbx_strand_id
1 'polypeptide(L)'
;AVQLCYGLVIYELTDPEQTERLALIPEHSVLGAQPELLGKLLPSLKELGERARFPMLELAMPALRKLDPEERDTLLANIQTLVQADNRVTLFELALTTFLWRHLGRGSGQVVPVKYRSFRQVKPAIEQVLSLFARAGTEAPEKAQALYQEAISGFGNGNDETMHSKITMQNLRAALNVLSKLSPLLKPAIIDACGHCISHDGKVEVKEYELMRLVADQLDCPMPPL
;
A
#
# COMPACT_ATOMS: atom_id res chain seq x y z
N ALA A 1 14.46 5.53 -12.95
CA ALA A 1 13.75 4.54 -12.11
C ALA A 1 13.97 4.82 -10.63
N VAL A 2 15.20 4.74 -10.11
CA VAL A 2 15.51 5.08 -8.70
C VAL A 2 15.05 6.50 -8.32
N GLN A 3 15.44 7.51 -9.11
CA GLN A 3 15.02 8.90 -8.86
C GLN A 3 13.50 9.10 -8.94
N LEU A 4 12.79 8.27 -9.71
CA LEU A 4 11.33 8.32 -9.74
C LEU A 4 10.75 7.85 -8.41
N CYS A 5 11.30 6.80 -7.80
CA CYS A 5 10.87 6.35 -6.47
C CYS A 5 11.09 7.43 -5.41
N TYR A 6 12.23 8.12 -5.42
CA TYR A 6 12.46 9.26 -4.52
C TYR A 6 11.50 10.41 -4.81
N GLY A 7 11.32 10.77 -6.09
CA GLY A 7 10.38 11.79 -6.52
C GLY A 7 8.96 11.53 -6.04
N LEU A 8 8.47 10.29 -6.16
CA LEU A 8 7.14 9.89 -5.70
C LEU A 8 6.94 10.11 -4.19
N VAL A 9 7.98 9.99 -3.36
CA VAL A 9 7.88 10.21 -1.90
C VAL A 9 7.87 11.71 -1.57
N ILE A 10 8.56 12.55 -2.34
CA ILE A 10 8.83 13.94 -1.94
C ILE A 10 8.08 15.00 -2.75
N TYR A 11 7.43 14.64 -3.87
CA TYR A 11 6.93 15.65 -4.81
C TYR A 11 5.83 16.56 -4.25
N GLU A 12 5.16 16.16 -3.18
CA GLU A 12 4.13 16.97 -2.50
C GLU A 12 4.70 17.92 -1.47
N LEU A 13 5.95 17.72 -1.08
CA LEU A 13 6.63 18.54 -0.10
C LEU A 13 7.04 19.87 -0.71
N THR A 14 7.25 20.86 0.16
CA THR A 14 7.85 22.13 -0.23
C THR A 14 9.32 21.94 -0.61
N ASP A 15 9.84 22.81 -1.48
CA ASP A 15 11.25 22.75 -1.91
C ASP A 15 12.28 22.66 -0.75
N PRO A 16 12.15 23.39 0.39
CA PRO A 16 13.05 23.21 1.52
C PRO A 16 12.94 21.82 2.16
N GLU A 17 11.73 21.29 2.34
CA GLU A 17 11.50 19.95 2.89
C GLU A 17 12.02 18.85 1.96
N GLN A 18 11.89 19.03 0.63
CA GLN A 18 12.48 18.12 -0.35
C GLN A 18 14.00 18.04 -0.20
N THR A 19 14.65 19.20 -0.06
CA THR A 19 16.10 19.28 0.10
C THR A 19 16.55 18.62 1.40
N GLU A 20 15.84 18.88 2.51
CA GLU A 20 16.10 18.26 3.81
C GLU A 20 15.93 16.74 3.76
N ARG A 21 14.83 16.23 3.19
CA ARG A 21 14.61 14.78 3.07
C ARG A 21 15.65 14.11 2.18
N LEU A 22 15.99 14.71 1.03
CA LEU A 22 16.99 14.15 0.13
C LEU A 22 18.39 14.11 0.75
N ALA A 23 18.71 15.04 1.64
CA ALA A 23 19.98 15.05 2.38
C ALA A 23 20.12 13.86 3.35
N LEU A 24 19.03 13.19 3.71
CA LEU A 24 19.06 11.96 4.52
C LEU A 24 19.55 10.74 3.73
N ILE A 25 19.58 10.81 2.40
CA ILE A 25 20.04 9.71 1.55
C ILE A 25 21.58 9.71 1.53
N PRO A 26 22.24 8.58 1.85
CA PRO A 26 23.69 8.47 1.76
C PRO A 26 24.20 8.75 0.34
N GLU A 27 25.38 9.35 0.24
CA GLU A 27 26.04 9.51 -1.06
C GLU A 27 26.29 8.14 -1.70
N HIS A 28 25.81 7.98 -2.94
CA HIS A 28 26.02 6.77 -3.72
C HIS A 28 26.03 7.12 -5.21
N SER A 29 26.99 6.60 -5.95
CA SER A 29 27.21 6.93 -7.37
C SER A 29 25.99 6.66 -8.26
N VAL A 30 25.24 5.60 -7.96
CA VAL A 30 24.06 5.16 -8.74
C VAL A 30 22.74 5.39 -8.02
N LEU A 31 22.74 5.39 -6.68
CA LEU A 31 21.53 5.29 -5.85
C LEU A 31 21.31 6.52 -4.96
N GLY A 32 22.25 7.46 -4.94
CA GLY A 32 22.10 8.71 -4.22
C GLY A 32 21.04 9.59 -4.86
N ALA A 33 20.57 10.59 -4.13
CA ALA A 33 19.75 11.65 -4.70
C ALA A 33 20.51 12.32 -5.85
N GLN A 34 19.85 12.49 -7.00
CA GLN A 34 20.40 13.25 -8.13
C GLN A 34 19.53 14.50 -8.34
N PRO A 35 19.88 15.65 -7.72
CA PRO A 35 19.04 16.85 -7.69
C PRO A 35 18.66 17.36 -9.08
N GLU A 36 19.57 17.26 -10.05
CA GLU A 36 19.33 17.72 -11.43
C GLU A 36 18.25 16.89 -12.15
N LEU A 37 18.24 15.58 -11.91
CA LEU A 37 17.24 14.67 -12.47
C LEU A 37 15.91 14.80 -11.73
N LEU A 38 15.94 14.93 -10.41
CA LEU A 38 14.75 15.17 -9.60
C LEU A 38 14.09 16.50 -9.98
N GLY A 39 14.86 17.57 -10.15
CA GLY A 39 14.35 18.89 -10.57
C GLY A 39 13.62 18.87 -11.92
N LYS A 40 13.95 17.92 -12.81
CA LYS A 40 13.23 17.69 -14.07
C LYS A 40 11.98 16.82 -13.90
N LEU A 41 11.99 15.88 -12.96
CA LEU A 41 10.88 14.95 -12.73
C LEU A 41 9.76 15.56 -11.89
N LEU A 42 10.10 16.32 -10.84
CA LEU A 42 9.15 16.83 -9.85
C LEU A 42 8.03 17.69 -10.46
N PRO A 43 8.28 18.61 -11.42
CA PRO A 43 7.21 19.36 -12.07
C PRO A 43 6.21 18.45 -12.80
N SER A 44 6.70 17.45 -13.54
CA SER A 44 5.85 16.50 -14.25
C SER A 44 5.06 15.61 -13.29
N LEU A 45 5.64 15.22 -12.15
CA LEU A 45 4.91 14.48 -11.10
C LEU A 45 3.78 15.32 -10.50
N LYS A 46 4.04 16.60 -10.23
CA LYS A 46 3.03 17.55 -9.73
C LYS A 46 1.89 17.75 -10.74
N GLU A 47 2.20 17.81 -12.04
CA GLU A 47 1.20 17.97 -13.11
C GLU A 47 0.32 16.72 -13.30
N LEU A 48 0.93 15.53 -13.30
CA LEU A 48 0.22 14.26 -13.48
C LEU A 48 -0.69 13.92 -12.28
N GLY A 49 -0.32 14.39 -11.09
CA GLY A 49 -1.09 14.22 -9.85
C GLY A 49 -1.11 12.78 -9.33
N GLU A 50 -1.92 12.56 -8.29
CA GLU A 50 -1.86 11.34 -7.49
C GLU A 50 -2.25 10.07 -8.26
N ARG A 51 -3.17 10.19 -9.22
CA ARG A 51 -3.66 9.05 -10.04
C ARG A 51 -2.56 8.37 -10.85
N ALA A 52 -1.48 9.08 -11.15
CA ALA A 52 -0.39 8.55 -11.93
C ALA A 52 0.71 7.88 -11.07
N ARG A 53 0.67 8.00 -9.73
CA ARG A 53 1.70 7.48 -8.81
C ARG A 53 2.03 6.00 -9.06
N PHE A 54 1.02 5.13 -8.96
CA PHE A 54 1.18 3.69 -9.16
C PHE A 54 1.46 3.30 -10.61
N PRO A 55 0.74 3.82 -11.63
CA PRO A 55 1.09 3.56 -13.03
C PRO A 55 2.55 3.89 -13.37
N MET A 56 3.08 5.02 -12.90
CA MET A 56 4.48 5.38 -13.11
C MET A 56 5.44 4.43 -12.40
N LEU A 57 5.11 4.03 -11.18
CA LEU A 57 5.89 3.06 -10.42
C LEU A 57 5.95 1.70 -11.13
N GLU A 58 4.82 1.21 -11.62
CA GLU A 58 4.72 -0.04 -12.40
C GLU A 58 5.56 0.01 -13.68
N LEU A 59 5.51 1.13 -14.41
CA LEU A 59 6.35 1.34 -15.61
C LEU A 59 7.85 1.33 -15.28
N ALA A 60 8.24 1.75 -14.08
CA ALA A 60 9.64 1.72 -13.64
C ALA A 60 10.10 0.34 -13.17
N MET A 61 9.20 -0.58 -12.83
CA MET A 61 9.55 -1.89 -12.27
C MET A 61 10.51 -2.73 -13.11
N PRO A 62 10.38 -2.82 -14.44
CA PRO A 62 11.33 -3.58 -15.26
C PRO A 62 12.77 -3.06 -15.13
N ALA A 63 12.95 -1.74 -14.96
CA ALA A 63 14.26 -1.15 -14.75
C ALA A 63 14.76 -1.38 -13.31
N LEU A 64 13.88 -1.27 -12.31
CA LEU A 64 14.23 -1.53 -10.90
C LEU A 64 14.63 -2.99 -10.67
N ARG A 65 14.01 -3.94 -11.37
CA ARG A 65 14.37 -5.37 -11.30
C ARG A 65 15.73 -5.70 -11.95
N LYS A 66 16.35 -4.78 -12.69
CA LYS A 66 17.71 -4.96 -13.23
C LYS A 66 18.81 -4.63 -12.24
N LEU A 67 18.48 -3.90 -11.16
CA LEU A 67 19.40 -3.65 -10.07
C LEU A 67 19.88 -4.97 -9.47
N ASP A 68 21.11 -5.01 -9.01
CA ASP A 68 21.63 -6.15 -8.26
C ASP A 68 20.98 -6.23 -6.85
N PRO A 69 21.11 -7.36 -6.14
CA PRO A 69 20.48 -7.52 -4.83
C PRO A 69 20.89 -6.46 -3.79
N GLU A 70 22.14 -6.03 -3.76
CA GLU A 70 22.63 -5.04 -2.80
C GLU A 70 22.12 -3.64 -3.13
N GLU A 71 22.04 -3.32 -4.42
CA GLU A 71 21.45 -2.08 -4.91
C GLU A 71 19.95 -1.99 -4.59
N ARG A 72 19.21 -3.11 -4.69
CA ARG A 72 17.80 -3.16 -4.30
C ARG A 72 17.61 -2.92 -2.82
N ASP A 73 18.41 -3.56 -1.97
CA ASP A 73 18.33 -3.36 -0.52
C ASP A 73 18.66 -1.92 -0.15
N THR A 74 19.65 -1.32 -0.81
CA THR A 74 20.02 0.09 -0.63
C THR A 74 18.89 1.02 -1.04
N LEU A 75 18.25 0.77 -2.19
CA LEU A 75 17.07 1.53 -2.63
C LEU A 75 15.94 1.43 -1.61
N LEU A 76 15.62 0.22 -1.14
CA LEU A 76 14.55 -0.01 -0.16
C LEU A 76 14.85 0.69 1.16
N ALA A 77 16.11 0.66 1.62
CA ALA A 77 16.55 1.38 2.81
C ALA A 77 16.41 2.89 2.64
N ASN A 78 16.83 3.46 1.51
CA ASN A 78 16.71 4.88 1.23
C ASN A 78 15.26 5.34 1.20
N ILE A 79 14.37 4.60 0.53
CA ILE A 79 12.93 4.88 0.55
C ILE A 79 12.38 4.82 1.97
N GLN A 80 12.79 3.82 2.75
CA GLN A 80 12.35 3.69 4.14
C GLN A 80 12.77 4.89 5.00
N THR A 81 13.98 5.40 4.80
CA THR A 81 14.50 6.62 5.46
C THR A 81 13.67 7.85 5.09
N LEU A 82 13.38 8.05 3.80
CA LEU A 82 12.60 9.20 3.34
C LEU A 82 11.17 9.21 3.90
N VAL A 83 10.52 8.04 3.93
CA VAL A 83 9.15 7.87 4.43
C VAL A 83 9.07 8.02 5.95
N GLN A 84 10.16 7.77 6.69
CA GLN A 84 10.17 7.90 8.14
C GLN A 84 10.64 9.27 8.64
N ALA A 85 11.08 10.15 7.74
CA ALA A 85 11.72 11.42 8.09
C ALA A 85 10.85 12.32 8.99
N ASP A 86 9.53 12.34 8.79
CA ASP A 86 8.59 13.18 9.51
C ASP A 86 7.82 12.45 10.63
N ASN A 87 8.19 11.19 10.93
CA ASN A 87 7.48 10.29 11.84
C ASN A 87 5.98 10.09 11.50
N ARG A 88 5.55 10.34 10.26
CA ARG A 88 4.15 10.21 9.81
C ARG A 88 4.09 9.48 8.47
N VAL A 89 3.70 8.21 8.51
CA VAL A 89 3.53 7.41 7.29
C VAL A 89 2.11 7.56 6.75
N THR A 90 1.99 8.12 5.56
CA THR A 90 0.73 8.18 4.80
C THR A 90 0.33 6.82 4.24
N LEU A 91 -0.91 6.68 3.79
CA LEU A 91 -1.39 5.45 3.15
C LEU A 91 -0.60 5.16 1.85
N PHE A 92 -0.38 6.20 1.05
CA PHE A 92 0.41 6.10 -0.17
C PHE A 92 1.83 5.60 0.11
N GLU A 93 2.54 6.19 1.07
CA GLU A 93 3.91 5.77 1.40
C GLU A 93 3.96 4.34 1.92
N LEU A 94 2.96 3.91 2.69
CA LEU A 94 2.85 2.52 3.12
C LEU A 94 2.61 1.57 1.93
N ALA A 95 1.73 1.95 0.99
CA ALA A 95 1.45 1.16 -0.20
C ALA A 95 2.69 1.08 -1.12
N LEU A 96 3.36 2.22 -1.36
CA LEU A 96 4.61 2.32 -2.13
C LEU A 96 5.73 1.45 -1.56
N THR A 97 5.99 1.57 -0.25
CA THR A 97 7.03 0.79 0.43
C THR A 97 6.72 -0.71 0.40
N THR A 98 5.46 -1.09 0.64
CA THR A 98 5.02 -2.49 0.59
C THR A 98 5.17 -3.07 -0.82
N PHE A 99 4.74 -2.33 -1.85
CA PHE A 99 4.88 -2.72 -3.25
C PHE A 99 6.35 -2.92 -3.63
N LEU A 100 7.21 -1.93 -3.36
CA LEU A 100 8.64 -2.01 -3.66
C LEU A 100 9.30 -3.19 -2.93
N TRP A 101 9.02 -3.37 -1.65
CA TRP A 101 9.57 -4.49 -0.87
C TRP A 101 9.11 -5.85 -1.41
N ARG A 102 7.83 -5.98 -1.79
CA ARG A 102 7.28 -7.21 -2.38
C ARG A 102 7.94 -7.56 -3.70
N HIS A 103 8.22 -6.57 -4.55
CA HIS A 103 8.75 -6.81 -5.90
C HIS A 103 10.27 -6.76 -6.04
N LEU A 104 10.98 -6.14 -5.09
CA LEU A 104 12.44 -5.97 -5.15
C LEU A 104 13.18 -6.61 -3.97
N GLY A 105 12.52 -6.81 -2.83
CA GLY A 105 13.17 -7.35 -1.63
C GLY A 105 13.70 -8.76 -1.86
N ARG A 106 14.68 -9.18 -1.04
CA ARG A 106 15.28 -10.53 -1.12
C ARG A 106 14.26 -11.68 -0.99
N GLY A 107 13.11 -11.41 -0.38
CA GLY A 107 11.96 -12.32 -0.28
C GLY A 107 10.96 -12.23 -1.42
N SER A 108 11.26 -11.49 -2.49
CA SER A 108 10.37 -11.39 -3.65
C SER A 108 10.20 -12.77 -4.29
N GLY A 109 8.96 -13.23 -4.38
CA GLY A 109 8.63 -14.60 -4.82
C GLY A 109 8.79 -15.69 -3.77
N GLN A 110 9.26 -15.38 -2.54
CA GLN A 110 9.25 -16.35 -1.45
C GLN A 110 7.83 -16.54 -0.90
N VAL A 111 7.49 -17.81 -0.64
CA VAL A 111 6.21 -18.21 -0.08
C VAL A 111 6.17 -17.83 1.40
N VAL A 112 5.21 -16.98 1.78
CA VAL A 112 4.93 -16.69 3.19
C VAL A 112 4.40 -17.97 3.87
N PRO A 113 4.97 -18.42 4.99
CA PRO A 113 4.54 -19.66 5.63
C PRO A 113 3.10 -19.56 6.10
N VAL A 114 2.29 -20.56 5.71
CA VAL A 114 0.87 -20.64 6.09
C VAL A 114 0.74 -21.00 7.57
N LYS A 115 0.19 -20.07 8.36
CA LYS A 115 -0.12 -20.26 9.78
C LYS A 115 -1.62 -20.51 10.00
N TYR A 116 -2.47 -19.91 9.18
CA TYR A 116 -3.93 -19.96 9.35
C TYR A 116 -4.60 -20.64 8.16
N ARG A 117 -5.54 -21.54 8.44
CA ARG A 117 -6.25 -22.32 7.41
C ARG A 117 -7.77 -22.12 7.44
N SER A 118 -8.25 -21.18 8.25
CA SER A 118 -9.66 -20.82 8.37
C SER A 118 -9.82 -19.35 8.71
N PHE A 119 -10.83 -18.70 8.13
CA PHE A 119 -11.20 -17.31 8.44
C PHE A 119 -11.47 -17.10 9.93
N ARG A 120 -12.02 -18.10 10.63
CA ARG A 120 -12.31 -18.02 12.07
C ARG A 120 -11.07 -17.65 12.91
N GLN A 121 -9.88 -18.09 12.50
CA GLN A 121 -8.63 -17.82 13.23
C GLN A 121 -8.11 -16.39 13.02
N VAL A 122 -8.53 -15.75 11.94
CA VAL A 122 -8.06 -14.42 11.53
C VAL A 122 -9.20 -13.40 11.45
N LYS A 123 -10.39 -13.77 11.95
CA LYS A 123 -11.60 -12.96 11.88
C LYS A 123 -11.40 -11.53 12.39
N PRO A 124 -10.73 -11.29 13.54
CA PRO A 124 -10.48 -9.91 13.99
C PRO A 124 -9.64 -9.07 13.02
N ALA A 125 -8.74 -9.70 12.25
CA ALA A 125 -7.96 -9.01 11.23
C ALA A 125 -8.82 -8.69 9.99
N ILE A 126 -9.75 -9.58 9.63
CA ILE A 126 -10.72 -9.34 8.55
C ILE A 126 -11.66 -8.19 8.93
N GLU A 127 -12.23 -8.24 10.14
CA GLU A 127 -13.13 -7.19 10.68
C GLU A 127 -12.45 -5.81 10.63
N GLN A 128 -11.17 -5.72 11.01
CA GLN A 128 -10.39 -4.49 10.91
C GLN A 128 -10.19 -4.01 9.48
N VAL A 129 -9.78 -4.89 8.56
CA VAL A 129 -9.56 -4.48 7.17
C VAL A 129 -10.87 -4.04 6.52
N LEU A 130 -11.95 -4.82 6.64
CA LEU A 130 -13.24 -4.48 6.03
C LEU A 130 -13.87 -3.24 6.65
N SER A 131 -13.67 -2.99 7.94
CA SER A 131 -14.10 -1.74 8.57
C SER A 131 -13.41 -0.51 7.96
N LEU A 132 -12.15 -0.64 7.55
CA LEU A 132 -11.41 0.44 6.89
C LEU A 132 -11.91 0.64 5.45
N PHE A 133 -12.10 -0.44 4.70
CA PHE A 133 -12.60 -0.38 3.32
C PHE A 133 -14.01 0.20 3.23
N ALA A 134 -14.93 -0.22 4.10
CA ALA A 134 -16.28 0.30 4.08
C ALA A 134 -16.36 1.79 4.44
N ARG A 135 -15.38 2.33 5.19
CA ARG A 135 -15.24 3.77 5.44
C ARG A 135 -14.58 4.52 4.30
N ALA A 136 -13.66 3.86 3.60
CA ALA A 136 -13.04 4.42 2.41
C ALA A 136 -14.09 4.55 1.30
N GLY A 137 -14.95 3.54 1.17
CA GLY A 137 -16.05 3.47 0.22
C GLY A 137 -17.06 4.60 0.29
N THR A 138 -17.31 5.18 1.47
CA THR A 138 -18.37 6.18 1.60
C THR A 138 -18.20 7.08 2.81
N GLU A 139 -18.53 8.36 2.65
CA GLU A 139 -18.55 9.34 3.74
C GLU A 139 -19.77 9.17 4.67
N ALA A 140 -20.83 8.49 4.21
CA ALA A 140 -22.08 8.33 4.95
C ALA A 140 -21.98 7.16 5.95
N PRO A 141 -22.04 7.39 7.28
CA PRO A 141 -21.81 6.33 8.27
C PRO A 141 -22.76 5.14 8.17
N GLU A 142 -24.03 5.38 7.83
CA GLU A 142 -25.04 4.33 7.66
C GLU A 142 -24.73 3.44 6.46
N LYS A 143 -24.28 4.03 5.36
CA LYS A 143 -23.86 3.28 4.15
C LYS A 143 -22.59 2.48 4.43
N ALA A 144 -21.63 3.05 5.16
CA ALA A 144 -20.42 2.34 5.55
C ALA A 144 -20.75 1.10 6.39
N GLN A 145 -21.67 1.22 7.35
CA GLN A 145 -22.11 0.08 8.15
C GLN A 145 -22.81 -0.99 7.30
N ALA A 146 -23.63 -0.60 6.31
CA ALA A 146 -24.25 -1.55 5.38
C ALA A 146 -23.21 -2.29 4.51
N LEU A 147 -22.27 -1.55 3.89
CA LEU A 147 -21.18 -2.13 3.10
C LEU A 147 -20.32 -3.09 3.92
N TYR A 148 -20.04 -2.75 5.17
CA TYR A 148 -19.33 -3.63 6.10
C TYR A 148 -20.11 -4.91 6.37
N GLN A 149 -21.41 -4.82 6.67
CA GLN A 149 -22.25 -5.99 6.94
C GLN A 149 -22.33 -6.92 5.73
N GLU A 150 -22.47 -6.35 4.52
CA GLU A 150 -22.44 -7.12 3.28
C GLU A 150 -21.09 -7.83 3.11
N ALA A 151 -19.98 -7.12 3.26
CA ALA A 151 -18.65 -7.67 3.06
C ALA A 151 -18.27 -8.73 4.12
N ILE A 152 -18.63 -8.54 5.39
CA ILE A 152 -18.27 -9.44 6.49
C ILE A 152 -19.11 -10.72 6.51
N SER A 153 -20.32 -10.69 5.92
CA SER A 153 -21.25 -11.83 5.87
C SER A 153 -20.63 -13.10 5.23
N GLY A 154 -19.67 -12.93 4.32
CA GLY A 154 -18.93 -14.05 3.72
C GLY A 154 -17.94 -14.75 4.66
N PHE A 155 -17.66 -14.19 5.84
CA PHE A 155 -16.61 -14.65 6.76
C PHE A 155 -17.13 -15.11 8.13
N GLY A 156 -18.45 -15.03 8.37
CA GLY A 156 -19.08 -15.48 9.61
C GLY A 156 -20.60 -15.31 9.63
N ASN A 157 -21.25 -15.93 10.62
CA ASN A 157 -22.72 -15.99 10.73
C ASN A 157 -23.29 -14.95 11.71
N GLY A 158 -22.58 -13.84 11.96
CA GLY A 158 -22.98 -12.83 12.95
C GLY A 158 -23.81 -11.72 12.34
N ASN A 159 -25.11 -11.65 12.65
CA ASN A 159 -25.99 -10.57 12.19
C ASN A 159 -25.77 -9.22 12.91
N ASP A 160 -24.89 -9.17 13.93
CA ASP A 160 -24.62 -7.99 14.78
C ASP A 160 -23.14 -7.55 14.75
N GLU A 161 -22.44 -7.81 13.66
CA GLU A 161 -21.06 -7.35 13.52
C GLU A 161 -21.04 -5.84 13.29
N THR A 162 -20.50 -5.12 14.27
CA THR A 162 -20.34 -3.66 14.23
C THR A 162 -18.93 -3.31 13.76
N MET A 163 -18.83 -2.29 12.91
CA MET A 163 -17.53 -1.80 12.45
C MET A 163 -16.69 -1.31 13.62
N HIS A 164 -15.38 -1.52 13.52
CA HIS A 164 -14.46 -0.90 14.47
C HIS A 164 -14.49 0.62 14.36
N SER A 165 -14.70 1.30 15.49
CA SER A 165 -14.86 2.76 15.54
C SER A 165 -13.62 3.53 15.10
N LYS A 166 -12.40 3.01 15.34
CA LYS A 166 -11.13 3.60 14.90
C LYS A 166 -10.11 2.52 14.59
N ILE A 167 -9.41 2.66 13.47
CA ILE A 167 -8.31 1.79 13.05
C ILE A 167 -7.10 2.67 12.80
N THR A 168 -6.03 2.43 13.56
CA THR A 168 -4.77 3.14 13.35
C THR A 168 -3.94 2.46 12.27
N MET A 169 -2.91 3.14 11.76
CA MET A 169 -1.96 2.55 10.83
C MET A 169 -1.25 1.31 11.42
N GLN A 170 -1.01 1.31 12.74
CA GLN A 170 -0.43 0.16 13.43
C GLN A 170 -1.39 -1.04 13.45
N ASN A 171 -2.68 -0.80 13.70
CA ASN A 171 -3.71 -1.84 13.62
C ASN A 171 -3.78 -2.43 12.20
N LEU A 172 -3.78 -1.58 11.17
CA LEU A 172 -3.80 -2.02 9.78
C LEU A 172 -2.61 -2.92 9.45
N ARG A 173 -1.38 -2.48 9.77
CA ARG A 173 -0.16 -3.29 9.55
C ARG A 173 -0.19 -4.62 10.30
N ALA A 174 -0.70 -4.63 11.52
CA ALA A 174 -0.82 -5.86 12.32
C ALA A 174 -1.84 -6.84 11.71
N ALA A 175 -3.02 -6.34 11.34
CA ALA A 175 -4.06 -7.13 10.68
C ALA A 175 -3.55 -7.74 9.37
N LEU A 176 -2.95 -6.90 8.53
CA LEU A 176 -2.34 -7.29 7.26
C LEU A 176 -1.26 -8.38 7.40
N ASN A 177 -0.40 -8.30 8.43
CA ASN A 177 0.60 -9.33 8.72
C ASN A 177 -0.03 -10.66 9.21
N VAL A 178 -1.19 -10.60 9.85
CA VAL A 178 -1.95 -11.82 10.20
C VAL A 178 -2.55 -12.44 8.94
N LEU A 179 -3.18 -11.62 8.09
CA LEU A 179 -3.82 -12.07 6.84
C LEU A 179 -2.82 -12.59 5.81
N SER A 180 -1.60 -12.04 5.75
CA SER A 180 -0.57 -12.53 4.83
C SER A 180 -0.16 -13.99 5.08
N LYS A 181 -0.36 -14.48 6.32
CA LYS A 181 -0.09 -15.87 6.77
C LYS A 181 -1.29 -16.80 6.62
N LEU A 182 -2.39 -16.33 6.03
CA LEU A 182 -3.54 -17.15 5.67
C LEU A 182 -3.20 -18.06 4.48
N SER A 183 -3.87 -19.21 4.39
CA SER A 183 -3.77 -20.09 3.22
C SER A 183 -4.08 -19.31 1.92
N PRO A 184 -3.26 -19.44 0.85
CA PRO A 184 -3.46 -18.72 -0.40
C PRO A 184 -4.87 -18.86 -0.99
N LEU A 185 -5.51 -20.02 -0.84
CA LEU A 185 -6.87 -20.27 -1.35
C LEU A 185 -7.96 -19.42 -0.69
N LEU A 186 -7.69 -18.86 0.50
CA LEU A 186 -8.66 -18.06 1.25
C LEU A 186 -8.47 -16.56 1.03
N LYS A 187 -7.31 -16.14 0.52
CA LYS A 187 -6.99 -14.72 0.35
C LYS A 187 -7.82 -14.01 -0.72
N PRO A 188 -8.14 -14.62 -1.89
CA PRO A 188 -8.98 -13.99 -2.90
C PRO A 188 -10.33 -13.50 -2.37
N ALA A 189 -10.98 -14.26 -1.50
CA ALA A 189 -12.26 -13.84 -0.90
C ALA A 189 -12.13 -12.52 -0.13
N ILE A 190 -10.99 -12.29 0.56
CA ILE A 190 -10.74 -11.03 1.27
C ILE A 190 -10.55 -9.89 0.26
N ILE A 191 -9.84 -10.13 -0.83
CA ILE A 191 -9.65 -9.15 -1.91
C ILE A 191 -11.01 -8.78 -2.54
N ASP A 192 -11.85 -9.77 -2.84
CA ASP A 192 -13.17 -9.54 -3.42
C ASP A 192 -14.07 -8.72 -2.48
N ALA A 193 -14.06 -9.04 -1.18
CA ALA A 193 -14.81 -8.30 -0.17
C ALA A 193 -14.31 -6.85 -0.01
N CYS A 194 -12.99 -6.63 -0.09
CA CYS A 194 -12.41 -5.29 -0.08
C CYS A 194 -12.82 -4.49 -1.32
N GLY A 195 -12.77 -5.12 -2.51
CA GLY A 195 -13.20 -4.52 -3.77
C GLY A 195 -14.68 -4.13 -3.75
N HIS A 196 -15.55 -5.00 -3.23
CA HIS A 196 -16.99 -4.72 -3.09
C HIS A 196 -17.26 -3.43 -2.30
N CYS A 197 -16.51 -3.17 -1.23
CA CYS A 197 -16.70 -1.96 -0.43
C CYS A 197 -16.38 -0.66 -1.19
N ILE A 198 -15.39 -0.66 -2.08
CA ILE A 198 -14.92 0.56 -2.77
C ILE A 198 -15.49 0.71 -4.19
N SER A 199 -16.01 -0.36 -4.79
CA SER A 199 -16.63 -0.30 -6.12
C SER A 199 -18.13 -0.02 -6.09
N HIS A 200 -18.70 0.26 -4.92
CA HIS A 200 -20.16 0.34 -4.70
C HIS A 200 -20.87 1.44 -5.51
N ASP A 201 -20.18 2.53 -5.83
CA ASP A 201 -20.70 3.68 -6.60
C ASP A 201 -20.13 3.78 -8.02
N GLY A 202 -19.36 2.77 -8.43
CA GLY A 202 -18.70 2.69 -9.73
C GLY A 202 -17.54 3.67 -9.93
N LYS A 203 -17.02 4.30 -8.86
CA LYS A 203 -15.88 5.22 -8.95
C LYS A 203 -14.89 4.97 -7.81
N VAL A 204 -13.71 4.47 -8.17
CA VAL A 204 -12.63 4.29 -7.19
C VAL A 204 -11.79 5.57 -7.08
N GLU A 205 -11.76 6.16 -5.90
CA GLU A 205 -10.91 7.27 -5.52
C GLU A 205 -9.44 6.82 -5.36
N VAL A 206 -8.53 7.80 -5.39
CA VAL A 206 -7.09 7.53 -5.26
C VAL A 206 -6.76 6.81 -3.96
N LYS A 207 -7.32 7.27 -2.82
CA LYS A 207 -7.07 6.66 -1.52
C LYS A 207 -7.59 5.23 -1.41
N GLU A 208 -8.73 4.95 -2.04
CA GLU A 208 -9.30 3.61 -2.10
C GLU A 208 -8.42 2.68 -2.94
N TYR A 209 -7.93 3.18 -4.08
CA TYR A 209 -6.99 2.45 -4.92
C TYR A 209 -5.68 2.16 -4.17
N GLU A 210 -5.13 3.14 -3.46
CA GLU A 210 -3.90 2.97 -2.65
C GLU A 210 -4.09 1.96 -1.52
N LEU A 211 -5.24 2.00 -0.84
CA LEU A 211 -5.59 1.02 0.19
C LEU A 211 -5.70 -0.38 -0.42
N MET A 212 -6.38 -0.49 -1.55
CA MET A 212 -6.57 -1.75 -2.24
C MET A 212 -5.25 -2.33 -2.75
N ARG A 213 -4.37 -1.46 -3.25
CA ARG A 213 -3.04 -1.87 -3.70
C ARG A 213 -2.19 -2.39 -2.55
N LEU A 214 -2.18 -1.68 -1.42
CA LEU A 214 -1.52 -2.13 -0.21
C LEU A 214 -1.98 -3.53 0.21
N VAL A 215 -3.29 -3.77 0.21
CA VAL A 215 -3.88 -5.05 0.63
C VAL A 215 -3.56 -6.16 -0.38
N ALA A 216 -3.71 -5.91 -1.68
CA ALA A 216 -3.36 -6.87 -2.73
C ALA A 216 -1.89 -7.33 -2.64
N ASP A 217 -0.95 -6.37 -2.54
CA ASP A 217 0.49 -6.66 -2.44
C ASP A 217 0.83 -7.44 -1.17
N GLN A 218 0.18 -7.09 -0.06
CA GLN A 218 0.44 -7.69 1.24
C GLN A 218 -0.13 -9.10 1.40
N LEU A 219 -1.25 -9.39 0.74
CA LEU A 219 -1.82 -10.73 0.66
C LEU A 219 -1.19 -11.58 -0.45
N ASP A 220 -0.38 -11.00 -1.33
CA ASP A 220 0.17 -11.67 -2.51
C ASP A 220 -0.95 -12.12 -3.47
N CYS A 221 -1.86 -11.20 -3.77
CA CYS A 221 -2.96 -11.39 -4.70
C CYS A 221 -2.84 -10.39 -5.85
N PRO A 222 -3.28 -10.75 -7.05
CA PRO A 222 -3.36 -9.79 -8.15
C PRO A 222 -4.33 -8.67 -7.79
N MET A 223 -4.04 -7.47 -8.27
CA MET A 223 -4.96 -6.35 -8.19
C MET A 223 -6.25 -6.71 -8.96
N PRO A 224 -7.44 -6.57 -8.35
CA PRO A 224 -8.68 -6.83 -9.08
C PRO A 224 -8.95 -5.73 -10.11
N PRO A 225 -9.81 -6.00 -11.11
CA PRO A 225 -10.30 -4.96 -12.00
C PRO A 225 -11.19 -3.99 -11.20
N LEU A 226 -10.73 -2.76 -11.07
CA LEU A 226 -11.41 -1.65 -10.39
C LEU A 226 -11.84 -0.57 -11.39
#